data_AF-A0A7S2NFN0-F1
#
_entry.id   AF-A0A7S2NFN0-F1
#
_cell.length_a   1.000
_cell.length_b   1.000
_cell.length_c   1.000
_cell.angle_alpha   90.00
_cell.angle_beta   90.00
_cell.angle_gamma   90.00
#
_symmetry.space_group_name_H-M   'P 1'
#
loop_
_entity.id
_entity.type
_entity.pdbx_description
1 polymer ?
#
loop_
_entity_poly.entity_id
_entity_poly.type
_entity_poly.pdbx_seq_one_letter_code
_entity_poly.pdbx_strand_id
1 'polypeptide(L)'
;MRWMTLARVWAYGIFPLRLDRWSAEARALGGQDVEAAISAHPDTPRQAATLTPMPKEHFDTPPAHKAAGLLFKDGQWQESRLRGVVVVRRAANESDVEHYDIRWATYGNPGGLIMSLPKTGADLEYDLQTHRRFDQAFAIPYAVNQFTVITSNSAGAMKDGPTVDIW
;
A
#
# COMPACT_ATOMS: atom_id res chain seq x y z
N MET A 1 -0.25 1.18 42.08
CA MET A 1 -0.04 0.21 40.98
C MET A 1 -0.70 0.79 39.73
N ARG A 2 0.00 1.59 38.92
CA ARG A 2 0.75 1.25 37.69
C ARG A 2 0.02 0.29 36.73
N TRP A 3 -0.74 0.83 35.75
CA TRP A 3 -0.60 0.75 34.27
C TRP A 3 -1.12 -0.59 33.68
N MET A 4 -1.78 -0.74 32.51
CA MET A 4 -1.70 -0.06 31.20
C MET A 4 -2.93 -0.38 30.31
N THR A 5 -3.35 0.63 29.55
CA THR A 5 -3.74 0.69 28.12
C THR A 5 -4.64 -0.40 27.47
N LEU A 6 -5.80 0.05 26.98
CA LEU A 6 -6.65 -0.63 25.97
C LEU A 6 -6.30 -0.11 24.57
N ALA A 7 -5.97 -1.01 23.64
CA ALA A 7 -5.93 -0.73 22.21
C ALA A 7 -7.17 -1.35 21.55
N ARG A 8 -7.96 -0.52 20.84
CA ARG A 8 -9.02 -0.97 19.92
C ARG A 8 -8.51 -0.77 18.50
N VAL A 9 -8.30 -1.87 17.79
CA VAL A 9 -8.17 -1.90 16.33
C VAL A 9 -9.55 -2.24 15.77
N TRP A 10 -10.07 -1.39 14.89
CA TRP A 10 -11.24 -1.71 14.07
C TRP A 10 -10.78 -2.08 12.67
N ALA A 11 -11.17 -3.28 12.25
CA ALA A 11 -11.15 -3.74 10.88
C ALA A 11 -12.48 -3.39 10.20
N TYR A 12 -12.39 -2.97 8.94
CA TYR A 12 -13.44 -3.07 7.93
C TYR A 12 -12.67 -3.30 6.62
N GLY A 13 -12.87 -4.35 5.84
CA GLY A 13 -14.12 -4.95 5.36
C GLY A 13 -13.98 -4.96 3.83
N ILE A 14 -13.61 -6.07 3.19
CA ILE A 14 -14.50 -7.11 2.60
C ILE A 14 -15.14 -6.60 1.28
N PHE A 15 -15.15 -7.22 0.08
CA PHE A 15 -14.94 -8.56 -0.54
C PHE A 15 -15.16 -8.33 -2.09
N PRO A 16 -15.40 -9.30 -3.01
CA PRO A 16 -14.88 -10.66 -3.28
C PRO A 16 -14.44 -10.79 -4.80
N LEU A 17 -13.88 -11.85 -5.40
CA LEU A 17 -14.28 -13.25 -5.55
C LEU A 17 -13.14 -14.04 -6.22
N ARG A 18 -13.02 -15.31 -5.82
CA ARG A 18 -12.75 -16.52 -6.66
C ARG A 18 -11.65 -17.40 -6.06
N LEU A 19 -12.06 -18.37 -5.24
CA LEU A 19 -11.70 -19.78 -5.45
C LEU A 19 -12.58 -20.69 -4.58
N ASP A 20 -13.76 -21.04 -5.10
CA ASP A 20 -14.53 -22.18 -4.63
C ASP A 20 -13.86 -23.47 -5.10
N ARG A 21 -13.02 -24.08 -4.26
CA ARG A 21 -12.77 -25.52 -4.24
C ARG A 21 -11.99 -25.88 -2.99
N TRP A 22 -12.67 -26.10 -1.87
CA TRP A 22 -12.28 -26.96 -0.73
C TRP A 22 -13.24 -26.65 0.43
N SER A 23 -14.45 -27.22 0.40
CA SER A 23 -15.42 -27.12 1.52
C SER A 23 -16.41 -28.28 1.53
N ALA A 24 -15.96 -29.50 1.22
CA ALA A 24 -16.80 -30.70 1.23
C ALA A 24 -16.48 -31.71 2.36
N GLU A 25 -15.45 -31.49 3.19
CA GLU A 25 -15.06 -32.44 4.24
C GLU A 25 -15.17 -31.91 5.68
N ALA A 26 -15.87 -30.79 5.90
CA ALA A 26 -16.11 -30.28 7.26
C ALA A 26 -17.53 -30.57 7.78
N ARG A 27 -18.28 -31.46 7.14
CA ARG A 27 -19.69 -31.72 7.47
C ARG A 27 -20.00 -33.20 7.74
N ALA A 28 -19.08 -33.88 8.41
CA ALA A 28 -19.35 -35.13 9.09
C ALA A 28 -18.56 -35.14 10.38
N LEU A 29 -19.15 -34.63 11.46
CA LEU A 29 -19.01 -35.07 12.85
C LEU A 29 -19.86 -34.11 13.71
N GLY A 30 -20.85 -34.68 14.36
CA GLY A 30 -21.87 -33.97 15.13
C GLY A 30 -21.31 -33.32 16.39
N GLY A 31 -22.05 -32.34 16.88
CA GLY A 31 -21.77 -31.70 18.17
C GLY A 31 -21.93 -32.69 19.31
N GLN A 32 -20.82 -33.04 19.94
CA GLN A 32 -20.59 -33.35 21.35
C GLN A 32 -19.07 -33.59 21.47
N ASP A 33 -18.48 -33.36 22.64
CA ASP A 33 -17.05 -33.57 22.97
C ASP A 33 -16.10 -32.37 22.84
N VAL A 34 -16.55 -31.17 23.19
CA VAL A 34 -15.64 -30.03 23.50
C VAL A 34 -15.06 -30.03 24.93
N GLU A 35 -15.37 -31.02 25.78
CA GLU A 35 -14.96 -30.97 27.20
C GLU A 35 -14.27 -32.22 27.78
N ALA A 36 -13.94 -33.23 26.97
CA ALA A 36 -13.28 -34.46 27.44
C ALA A 36 -11.83 -34.65 26.97
N ALA A 37 -11.21 -33.66 26.33
CA ALA A 37 -9.83 -33.75 25.83
C ALA A 37 -8.81 -32.93 26.66
N ILE A 38 -9.17 -32.50 27.88
CA ILE A 38 -8.27 -31.78 28.81
C ILE A 38 -7.97 -32.65 30.04
N SER A 39 -7.63 -33.92 29.83
CA SER A 39 -6.99 -34.75 30.87
C SER A 39 -6.46 -36.04 30.27
N ALA A 40 -5.20 -36.00 29.80
CA ALA A 40 -4.19 -37.06 29.86
C ALA A 40 -3.17 -36.91 28.71
N HIS A 41 -2.07 -36.20 28.97
CA HIS A 41 -0.68 -36.68 28.80
C HIS A 41 0.31 -35.50 28.73
N PRO A 42 1.48 -35.62 29.40
CA PRO A 42 2.60 -34.70 29.23
C PRO A 42 3.36 -35.01 27.93
N ASP A 43 4.07 -34.02 27.41
CA ASP A 43 4.96 -34.09 26.25
C ASP A 43 4.31 -34.17 24.85
N THR A 44 3.90 -33.02 24.35
CA THR A 44 4.14 -32.68 22.94
C THR A 44 4.65 -31.25 22.90
N PRO A 45 5.89 -30.98 22.45
CA PRO A 45 6.28 -29.62 22.14
C PRO A 45 5.32 -29.13 21.05
N ARG A 46 4.51 -28.12 21.38
CA ARG A 46 3.87 -27.25 20.38
C ARG A 46 5.00 -26.65 19.55
N GLN A 47 5.38 -27.33 18.48
CA GLN A 47 6.04 -26.69 17.37
C GLN A 47 4.99 -25.73 16.81
N ALA A 48 5.01 -24.51 17.34
CA ALA A 48 4.49 -23.37 16.61
C ALA A 48 5.18 -23.44 15.25
N ALA A 49 4.41 -23.77 14.20
CA ALA A 49 4.88 -23.65 12.85
C ALA A 49 5.30 -22.18 12.69
N THR A 50 6.60 -21.93 12.71
CA THR A 50 7.17 -20.66 12.30
C THR A 50 6.76 -20.51 10.85
N LEU A 51 5.69 -19.76 10.59
CA LEU A 51 5.38 -19.30 9.24
C LEU A 51 6.58 -18.45 8.85
N THR A 52 7.55 -19.03 8.14
CA THR A 52 8.57 -18.24 7.47
C THR A 52 7.79 -17.28 6.58
N PRO A 53 7.86 -15.95 6.81
CA PRO A 53 7.26 -15.02 5.86
C PRO A 53 7.88 -15.38 4.50
N MET A 54 7.04 -15.58 3.48
CA MET A 54 7.54 -15.82 2.13
C MET A 54 8.61 -14.75 1.84
N PRO A 55 9.77 -15.11 1.29
CA PRO A 55 10.80 -14.12 0.98
C PRO A 55 10.13 -13.03 0.14
N LYS A 56 10.07 -11.80 0.66
CA LYS A 56 9.69 -10.65 -0.16
C LYS A 56 10.70 -10.64 -1.31
N GLU A 57 10.22 -10.68 -2.56
CA GLU A 57 11.11 -10.71 -3.72
C GLU A 57 12.15 -9.60 -3.59
N HIS A 58 13.43 -9.97 -3.65
CA HIS A 58 14.52 -9.03 -3.58
C HIS A 58 15.06 -8.81 -4.99
N PHE A 59 15.05 -7.57 -5.44
CA PHE A 59 15.61 -7.14 -6.70
C PHE A 59 17.08 -6.73 -6.53
N ASP A 60 17.91 -7.08 -7.51
CA ASP A 60 19.33 -6.69 -7.58
C ASP A 60 19.54 -5.33 -8.27
N THR A 61 18.56 -4.88 -9.06
CA THR A 61 18.61 -3.61 -9.81
C THR A 61 17.32 -2.81 -9.68
N PRO A 62 17.38 -1.47 -9.72
CA PRO A 62 16.19 -0.63 -9.76
C PRO A 62 15.29 -0.98 -10.95
N PRO A 63 14.00 -0.61 -10.92
CA PRO A 63 13.08 -0.92 -12.00
C PRO A 63 13.53 -0.34 -13.34
N ALA A 64 13.23 -1.04 -14.43
CA ALA A 64 13.37 -0.57 -15.81
C ALA A 64 12.03 -0.07 -16.38
N HIS A 65 10.90 -0.52 -15.83
CA HIS A 65 9.58 -0.14 -16.30
C HIS A 65 9.04 1.11 -15.58
N LYS A 66 8.74 2.15 -16.36
CA LYS A 66 8.13 3.40 -15.90
C LYS A 66 6.62 3.24 -15.75
N ALA A 67 6.04 4.04 -14.86
CA ALA A 67 4.60 4.31 -14.88
C ALA A 67 4.17 4.81 -16.26
N ALA A 68 2.99 4.40 -16.74
CA ALA A 68 2.50 4.82 -18.06
C ALA A 68 2.05 6.28 -18.09
N GLY A 69 1.82 6.90 -16.94
CA GLY A 69 1.40 8.29 -16.86
C GLY A 69 1.05 8.73 -15.44
N LEU A 70 0.90 10.04 -15.31
CA LEU A 70 0.47 10.69 -14.09
C LEU A 70 -0.57 11.74 -14.46
N LEU A 71 -1.67 11.76 -13.72
CA LEU A 71 -2.71 12.77 -13.86
C LEU A 71 -2.99 13.38 -12.50
N PHE A 72 -3.31 14.65 -12.50
CA PHE A 72 -3.73 15.36 -11.31
C PHE A 72 -4.99 16.16 -11.62
N LYS A 73 -5.96 16.08 -10.71
CA LYS A 73 -7.17 16.88 -10.77
C LYS A 73 -7.32 17.64 -9.46
N ASP A 74 -7.20 18.95 -9.51
CA ASP A 74 -7.49 19.80 -8.37
C ASP A 74 -8.99 19.74 -8.05
N GLY A 75 -9.30 19.47 -6.78
CA GLY A 75 -10.65 19.40 -6.27
C GLY A 75 -11.21 20.78 -5.90
N GLN A 76 -10.36 21.73 -5.49
CA GLN A 76 -10.69 23.10 -5.08
C GLN A 76 -9.40 23.94 -4.97
N TRP A 77 -9.10 24.78 -5.96
CA TRP A 77 -7.94 25.68 -5.90
C TRP A 77 -8.12 26.71 -4.78
N GLN A 78 -7.25 26.65 -3.78
CA GLN A 78 -7.03 27.74 -2.82
C GLN A 78 -5.56 28.11 -2.92
N GLU A 79 -5.26 29.41 -2.92
CA GLU A 79 -3.90 29.92 -3.09
C GLU A 79 -2.89 29.13 -2.23
N SER A 80 -1.95 28.45 -2.90
CA SER A 80 -0.86 27.65 -2.30
C SER A 80 -1.27 26.37 -1.57
N ARG A 81 -2.48 25.85 -1.84
CA ARG A 81 -3.09 24.73 -1.11
C ARG A 81 -3.73 23.74 -2.09
N LEU A 82 -3.10 22.58 -2.27
CA LEU A 82 -3.66 21.54 -3.12
C LEU A 82 -4.70 20.68 -2.39
N ARG A 83 -5.79 20.42 -3.09
CA ARG A 83 -6.82 19.44 -2.77
C ARG A 83 -7.07 18.64 -4.03
N GLY A 84 -7.35 17.35 -3.93
CA GLY A 84 -7.70 16.56 -5.11
C GLY A 84 -6.94 15.25 -5.21
N VAL A 85 -7.12 14.62 -6.36
CA VAL A 85 -6.73 13.23 -6.60
C VAL A 85 -5.61 13.19 -7.62
N VAL A 86 -4.55 12.47 -7.25
CA VAL A 86 -3.47 12.07 -8.13
C VAL A 86 -3.78 10.66 -8.65
N VAL A 87 -3.80 10.49 -9.96
CA VAL A 87 -4.00 9.19 -10.61
C VAL A 87 -2.68 8.76 -11.24
N VAL A 88 -2.15 7.64 -10.77
CA VAL A 88 -0.96 6.99 -11.33
C VAL A 88 -1.44 5.91 -12.29
N ARG A 89 -1.08 6.05 -13.57
CA ARG A 89 -1.32 4.97 -14.54
C ARG A 89 -0.24 3.92 -14.39
N ARG A 90 -0.66 2.67 -14.21
CA ARG A 90 0.26 1.55 -14.00
C ARG A 90 1.25 1.42 -15.16
N ALA A 91 2.43 0.90 -14.86
CA ALA A 91 3.38 0.50 -15.89
C ALA A 91 2.76 -0.61 -16.77
N ALA A 92 3.16 -0.66 -18.04
CA ALA A 92 2.73 -1.72 -18.96
C ALA A 92 3.15 -3.11 -18.46
N ASN A 93 4.29 -3.17 -17.76
CA ASN A 93 4.79 -4.32 -17.03
C ASN A 93 5.24 -3.87 -15.64
N GLU A 94 4.84 -4.62 -14.60
CA GLU A 94 5.18 -4.34 -13.20
C GLU A 94 6.04 -5.46 -12.59
N SER A 95 6.66 -6.32 -13.40
CA SER A 95 7.45 -7.47 -12.91
C SER A 95 8.61 -7.08 -12.00
N ASP A 96 9.16 -5.89 -12.20
CA ASP A 96 10.31 -5.32 -11.48
C ASP A 96 9.95 -4.11 -10.61
N VAL A 97 8.66 -3.75 -10.56
CA VAL A 97 8.14 -2.65 -9.75
C VAL A 97 7.61 -3.21 -8.43
N GLU A 98 7.88 -2.57 -7.31
CA GLU A 98 7.15 -2.86 -6.06
C GLU A 98 6.24 -1.69 -5.67
N HIS A 99 6.70 -0.47 -5.91
CA HIS A 99 6.06 0.76 -5.47
C HIS A 99 6.04 1.84 -6.55
N TYR A 100 5.05 2.73 -6.45
CA TYR A 100 4.95 4.00 -7.15
C TYR A 100 5.14 5.14 -6.15
N ASP A 101 6.27 5.82 -6.25
CA ASP A 101 6.64 6.94 -5.40
C ASP A 101 6.16 8.23 -6.03
N ILE A 102 5.09 8.80 -5.48
CA ILE A 102 4.60 10.13 -5.82
C ILE A 102 5.49 11.15 -5.11
N ARG A 103 6.11 12.03 -5.90
CA ARG A 103 7.07 13.03 -5.42
C ARG A 103 6.73 14.41 -5.95
N TRP A 104 7.17 15.42 -5.21
CA TRP A 104 7.28 16.76 -5.76
C TRP A 104 8.29 16.80 -6.90
N ALA A 105 8.12 17.72 -7.84
CA ALA A 105 9.06 17.96 -8.90
C ALA A 105 9.17 19.45 -9.25
N THR A 106 10.35 19.83 -9.70
CA THR A 106 10.67 21.17 -10.20
C THR A 106 11.28 21.03 -11.58
N TYR A 107 10.53 21.39 -12.62
CA TYR A 107 10.94 21.28 -14.03
C TYR A 107 11.46 19.87 -14.38
N GLY A 108 10.69 18.84 -14.01
CA GLY A 108 11.01 17.44 -14.23
C GLY A 108 12.00 16.83 -13.25
N ASN A 109 12.65 17.62 -12.39
CA ASN A 109 13.59 17.10 -11.40
C ASN A 109 12.84 16.61 -10.16
N PRO A 110 12.96 15.32 -9.80
CA PRO A 110 12.29 14.78 -8.62
C PRO A 110 12.84 15.36 -7.31
N GLY A 111 11.92 15.74 -6.42
CA GLY A 111 12.18 16.29 -5.09
C GLY A 111 11.69 15.37 -3.97
N GLY A 112 11.07 15.97 -2.95
CA GLY A 112 10.59 15.26 -1.76
C GLY A 112 9.49 14.24 -2.04
N LEU A 113 9.54 13.11 -1.32
CA LEU A 113 8.51 12.06 -1.38
C LEU A 113 7.22 12.54 -0.70
N ILE A 114 6.08 12.34 -1.35
CA ILE A 114 4.75 12.61 -0.81
C ILE A 114 4.13 11.31 -0.30
N MET A 115 4.14 10.27 -1.14
CA MET A 115 3.51 8.99 -0.85
C MET A 115 4.17 7.89 -1.68
N SER A 116 4.26 6.69 -1.12
CA SER A 116 4.68 5.47 -1.82
C SER A 116 3.53 4.48 -1.81
N LEU A 117 3.05 4.10 -2.99
CA LEU A 117 1.90 3.21 -3.16
C LEU A 117 2.39 1.84 -3.66
N PRO A 118 1.99 0.72 -3.03
CA PRO A 118 2.33 -0.61 -3.57
C PRO A 118 1.65 -0.81 -4.93
N LYS A 119 2.32 -1.51 -5.85
CA LYS A 119 1.69 -1.94 -7.11
C LYS A 119 0.48 -2.82 -6.86
N THR A 120 -0.49 -2.79 -7.78
CA THR A 120 -1.72 -3.59 -7.69
C THR A 120 -2.09 -4.30 -8.99
N GLY A 121 -1.36 -4.09 -10.08
CA GLY A 121 -1.78 -4.53 -11.41
C GLY A 121 -2.84 -3.63 -12.06
N ALA A 122 -3.27 -2.56 -11.39
CA ALA A 122 -4.25 -1.58 -11.85
C ALA A 122 -3.74 -0.15 -11.65
N ASP A 123 -4.42 0.82 -12.26
CA ASP A 123 -4.17 2.23 -11.98
C ASP A 123 -4.46 2.54 -10.50
N LEU A 124 -3.70 3.46 -9.94
CA LEU A 124 -3.77 3.83 -8.53
C LEU A 124 -4.30 5.26 -8.39
N GLU A 125 -5.19 5.45 -7.43
CA GLU A 125 -5.70 6.76 -7.07
C GLU A 125 -5.24 7.12 -5.66
N TYR A 126 -4.74 8.34 -5.49
CA TYR A 126 -4.35 8.88 -4.21
C TYR A 126 -5.00 10.24 -4.00
N ASP A 127 -5.96 10.29 -3.07
CA ASP A 127 -6.52 11.54 -2.61
C ASP A 127 -5.55 12.19 -1.60
N LEU A 128 -5.03 13.36 -1.96
CA LEU A 128 -4.10 14.17 -1.16
C LEU A 128 -4.66 14.54 0.23
N GLN A 129 -5.96 14.36 0.46
CA GLN A 129 -6.64 14.65 1.72
C GLN A 129 -6.73 13.44 2.67
N THR A 130 -6.52 12.21 2.18
CA THR A 130 -6.79 10.96 2.91
C THR A 130 -6.12 10.87 4.30
N HIS A 131 -5.01 11.59 4.52
CA HIS A 131 -4.25 11.55 5.76
C HIS A 131 -4.05 12.93 6.43
N ARG A 132 -4.88 13.92 6.07
CA ARG A 132 -4.77 15.28 6.60
C ARG A 132 -6.05 15.65 7.35
N ARG A 133 -5.93 16.49 8.38
CA ARG A 133 -7.12 17.15 8.94
C ARG A 133 -7.71 18.07 7.87
N PHE A 134 -9.04 18.14 7.78
CA PHE A 134 -9.78 18.91 6.76
C PHE A 134 -9.36 20.40 6.63
N ASP A 135 -8.70 20.95 7.65
CA ASP A 135 -8.19 22.33 7.71
C ASP A 135 -6.72 22.49 7.26
N GLN A 136 -5.94 21.40 7.18
CA GLN A 136 -4.56 21.38 6.69
C GLN A 136 -4.52 20.99 5.22
N ALA A 137 -4.59 22.00 4.35
CA ALA A 137 -4.31 21.78 2.94
C ALA A 137 -2.84 21.40 2.70
N PHE A 138 -2.59 20.73 1.58
CA PHE A 138 -1.24 20.32 1.18
C PHE A 138 -0.45 21.56 0.74
N ALA A 139 0.40 22.07 1.63
CA ALA A 139 1.25 23.22 1.32
C ALA A 139 2.27 22.83 0.24
N ILE A 140 2.27 23.58 -0.85
CA ILE A 140 3.23 23.39 -1.95
C ILE A 140 4.59 23.95 -1.49
N PRO A 141 5.68 23.17 -1.50
CA PRO A 141 7.01 23.69 -1.19
C PRO A 141 7.44 24.77 -2.18
N TYR A 142 8.34 25.64 -1.75
CA TYR A 142 8.86 26.71 -2.60
C TYR A 142 9.45 26.16 -3.91
N ALA A 143 9.11 26.79 -5.04
CA ALA A 143 9.57 26.45 -6.38
C ALA A 143 9.17 25.07 -6.94
N VAL A 144 8.26 24.33 -6.28
CA VAL A 144 7.69 23.10 -6.83
C VAL A 144 6.56 23.44 -7.78
N ASN A 145 6.58 22.87 -8.99
CA ASN A 145 5.57 23.10 -10.03
C ASN A 145 4.88 21.86 -10.57
N GLN A 146 5.42 20.70 -10.24
CA GLN A 146 4.98 19.44 -10.80
C GLN A 146 4.86 18.37 -9.73
N PHE A 147 4.02 17.39 -9.99
CA PHE A 147 4.19 16.05 -9.44
C PHE A 147 5.01 15.21 -10.41
N THR A 148 5.76 14.25 -9.87
CA THR A 148 6.34 13.15 -10.63
C THR A 148 6.04 11.84 -9.94
N VAL A 149 5.95 10.76 -10.70
CA VAL A 149 5.86 9.41 -10.15
C VAL A 149 7.04 8.59 -10.61
N ILE A 150 7.71 7.96 -9.64
CA ILE A 150 8.89 7.13 -9.87
C ILE A 150 8.56 5.72 -9.44
N THR A 151 8.82 4.74 -10.31
CA THR A 151 8.73 3.33 -9.92
C THR A 151 9.95 2.94 -9.09
N SER A 152 9.72 2.19 -8.01
CA SER A 152 10.77 1.73 -7.11
C SER A 152 10.56 0.30 -6.66
N ASN A 153 11.66 -0.32 -6.24
CA ASN A 153 11.74 -1.66 -5.66
C ASN A 153 12.83 -1.70 -4.58
N SER A 154 13.08 -2.87 -4.01
CA SER A 154 14.09 -3.09 -2.96
C SER A 154 15.52 -2.70 -3.36
N ALA A 155 15.83 -2.66 -4.65
CA ALA A 155 17.14 -2.26 -5.15
C ALA A 155 17.30 -0.74 -5.29
N GLY A 156 16.17 -0.02 -5.39
CA GLY A 156 16.15 1.43 -5.53
C GLY A 156 14.99 1.94 -6.39
N ALA A 157 15.08 3.22 -6.73
CA ALA A 157 14.08 3.92 -7.54
C ALA A 157 14.65 4.25 -8.93
N MET A 158 13.77 4.39 -9.92
CA MET A 158 14.15 4.97 -11.21
C MET A 158 14.64 6.42 -11.05
N LYS A 159 15.43 6.91 -12.01
CA LYS A 159 15.96 8.29 -12.00
C LYS A 159 14.90 9.33 -12.35
N ASP A 160 13.93 8.93 -13.16
CA ASP A 160 12.90 9.80 -13.71
C ASP A 160 11.61 9.00 -13.98
N GLY A 161 10.51 9.73 -14.14
CA GLY A 161 9.22 9.18 -14.50
C GLY A 161 8.28 10.27 -15.00
N PRO A 162 7.02 9.92 -15.34
CA PRO A 162 6.09 10.89 -15.88
C PRO A 162 5.80 12.01 -14.86
N THR A 163 5.56 13.20 -15.39
CA THR A 163 5.27 14.41 -14.63
C THR A 163 3.91 14.97 -15.00
N VAL A 164 3.32 15.72 -14.09
CA VAL A 164 2.10 16.50 -14.33
C VAL A 164 2.22 17.85 -13.63
N ASP A 165 1.80 18.90 -14.30
CA ASP A 165 1.78 20.25 -13.73
C ASP A 165 0.70 20.36 -12.66
N ILE A 166 0.97 21.19 -11.66
CA ILE A 166 0.10 21.41 -10.50
C ILE A 166 -0.89 22.58 -10.74
N TRP A 167 -0.65 23.41 -11.76
CA TRP A 167 -1.37 24.65 -12.05
C TRP A 167 -1.62 24.85 -13.54
#